data_AF-A0A6N8NSF0-F1
#
_entry.id   AF-A0A6N8NSF0-F1
#
_cell.length_a   1.000
_cell.length_b   1.000
_cell.length_c   1.000
_cell.angle_alpha   90.00
_cell.angle_beta   90.00
_cell.angle_gamma   90.00
#
_symmetry.space_group_name_H-M   'P 1'
#
loop_
_entity.id
_entity.type
_entity.pdbx_description
1 polymer ?
#
loop_
_entity_poly.entity_id
_entity_poly.type
_entity_poly.pdbx_seq_one_letter_code
_entity_poly.pdbx_strand_id
1 'polypeptide(L)'
;MKAAVVTKDHHVDVTDKTLRSLKHGEALLKMECCGVCHTDLHVKNGDFGDKPGVILGHEGIGVVAEVGPGVTSLKPGDRASVAWFYEGCGHCEYCNSGNETLCRSVKNAGYSVDGGMAEECIVVADYAVKVPDGLDSA
;
A
#
# COMPACT_ATOMS: atom_id res chain seq x y z
N MET A 1 -15.09 -1.42 -5.53
CA MET A 1 -14.10 -2.41 -5.98
C MET A 1 -13.94 -3.44 -4.87
N LYS A 2 -13.61 -4.70 -5.19
CA LYS A 2 -13.46 -5.76 -4.20
C LYS A 2 -12.15 -5.61 -3.42
N ALA A 3 -12.20 -5.81 -2.11
CA ALA A 3 -11.04 -5.74 -1.23
C ALA A 3 -11.10 -6.80 -0.13
N ALA A 4 -9.93 -7.25 0.34
CA ALA A 4 -9.76 -8.14 1.49
C ALA A 4 -9.59 -7.31 2.78
N VAL A 5 -10.62 -7.30 3.62
CA VAL A 5 -10.73 -6.39 4.77
C VAL A 5 -10.70 -7.15 6.10
N VAL A 6 -9.92 -6.68 7.07
CA VAL A 6 -9.87 -7.29 8.41
C VAL A 6 -11.20 -7.12 9.15
N THR A 7 -11.71 -8.19 9.76
CA THR A 7 -12.92 -8.17 10.61
C THR A 7 -12.57 -8.20 12.10
N LYS A 8 -13.55 -7.90 12.96
CA LYS A 8 -13.37 -7.89 14.43
C LYS A 8 -13.13 -9.29 15.03
N ASP A 9 -13.60 -10.33 14.37
CA ASP A 9 -13.48 -11.73 14.76
C ASP A 9 -12.30 -12.43 14.08
N HIS A 10 -11.32 -11.66 13.60
CA HIS A 10 -10.08 -12.14 13.00
C HIS A 10 -10.32 -13.00 11.75
N HIS A 11 -11.28 -12.62 10.90
CA HIS A 11 -11.45 -13.16 9.55
C HIS A 11 -11.13 -12.07 8.51
N VAL A 12 -11.13 -12.47 7.23
CA VAL A 12 -11.07 -11.56 6.10
C VAL A 12 -12.45 -11.51 5.46
N ASP A 13 -13.01 -10.32 5.33
CA ASP A 13 -14.22 -10.07 4.56
C ASP A 13 -13.82 -9.62 3.14
N VAL A 14 -14.33 -10.31 2.12
CA VAL A 14 -14.15 -9.92 0.72
C VAL A 14 -15.36 -9.09 0.32
N THR A 15 -15.20 -7.78 0.41
CA THR A 15 -16.31 -6.83 0.36
C THR A 15 -16.06 -5.68 -0.60
N ASP A 16 -17.11 -4.96 -0.95
CA ASP A 16 -17.02 -3.77 -1.79
C ASP A 16 -16.53 -2.56 -0.98
N LYS A 17 -15.46 -1.94 -1.46
CA LYS A 17 -14.90 -0.69 -0.94
C LYS A 17 -14.91 0.38 -2.03
N THR A 18 -15.18 1.61 -1.61
CA THR A 18 -15.05 2.81 -2.43
C THR A 18 -13.88 3.62 -1.91
N LEU A 19 -12.86 3.81 -2.75
CA LEU A 19 -11.73 4.67 -2.41
C LEU A 19 -12.15 6.14 -2.48
N ARG A 20 -11.51 6.96 -1.64
CA ARG A 20 -11.62 8.42 -1.73
C ARG A 20 -10.91 8.94 -2.99
N SER A 21 -11.15 10.19 -3.35
CA SER A 21 -10.35 10.88 -4.36
C SER A 21 -8.89 11.06 -3.93
N LEU A 22 -8.01 11.19 -4.92
CA LEU A 22 -6.57 11.41 -4.73
C LEU A 22 -6.29 12.78 -4.12
N LYS A 23 -5.31 12.82 -3.22
CA LYS A 23 -4.70 14.05 -2.70
C LYS A 23 -3.46 14.43 -3.52
N HIS A 24 -2.88 15.58 -3.20
CA HIS A 24 -1.59 15.98 -3.72
C HIS A 24 -0.52 14.92 -3.39
N GLY A 25 0.31 14.56 -4.37
CA GLY A 25 1.39 13.58 -4.22
C GLY A 25 0.95 12.11 -4.23
N GLU A 26 -0.34 11.81 -4.44
CA GLU A 26 -0.85 10.44 -4.48
C GLU A 26 -1.10 9.94 -5.89
N ALA A 27 -1.08 8.63 -6.08
CA ALA A 27 -1.49 7.97 -7.33
C ALA A 27 -2.49 6.85 -7.04
N LEU A 28 -3.36 6.56 -8.01
CA LEU A 28 -4.25 5.42 -7.99
C LEU A 28 -3.62 4.29 -8.81
N LEU A 29 -3.43 3.13 -8.19
CA LEU A 29 -3.03 1.91 -8.86
C LEU A 29 -4.25 1.04 -9.12
N LYS A 30 -4.34 0.50 -10.33
CA LYS A 30 -5.13 -0.69 -10.62
C LYS A 30 -4.24 -1.90 -10.36
N MET A 31 -4.61 -2.72 -9.39
CA MET A 31 -3.75 -3.81 -8.91
C MET A 31 -3.75 -4.97 -9.91
N GLU A 32 -2.57 -5.54 -10.15
CA GLU A 32 -2.37 -6.73 -10.98
C GLU A 32 -2.24 -7.98 -10.11
N CYS A 33 -1.47 -7.88 -9.04
CA CYS A 33 -1.25 -8.96 -8.08
C CYS A 33 -1.03 -8.41 -6.67
N CYS A 34 -1.24 -9.28 -5.68
CA CYS A 34 -0.80 -9.05 -4.31
C CYS A 34 -0.43 -10.39 -3.66
N GLY A 35 0.83 -10.53 -3.24
CA GLY A 35 1.27 -11.66 -2.44
C GLY A 35 0.56 -11.71 -1.08
N VAL A 36 0.44 -12.91 -0.52
CA VAL A 36 -0.12 -13.14 0.82
C VAL A 36 1.02 -13.45 1.76
N CYS A 37 1.40 -12.48 2.58
CA CYS A 37 2.49 -12.62 3.52
C CYS A 37 1.99 -13.20 4.85
N HIS A 38 2.86 -13.87 5.60
CA HIS A 38 2.54 -14.29 6.97
C HIS A 38 2.21 -13.08 7.87
N THR A 39 2.76 -11.91 7.57
CA THR A 39 2.43 -10.66 8.27
C THR A 39 0.95 -10.29 8.12
N ASP A 40 0.30 -10.58 6.97
CA ASP A 40 -1.14 -10.33 6.82
C ASP A 40 -1.98 -11.20 7.78
N LEU A 41 -1.53 -12.44 8.04
CA LEU A 41 -2.13 -13.30 9.06
C LEU A 41 -1.99 -12.69 10.46
N HIS A 42 -0.80 -12.21 10.82
CA HIS A 42 -0.55 -11.56 12.10
C HIS A 42 -1.40 -10.29 12.29
N VAL A 43 -1.53 -9.45 11.26
CA VAL A 43 -2.39 -8.26 11.30
C VAL A 43 -3.85 -8.65 11.51
N LYS A 44 -4.37 -9.60 10.73
CA LYS A 44 -5.75 -10.08 10.87
C LYS A 44 -6.03 -10.63 12.26
N ASN A 45 -5.08 -11.37 12.83
CA ASN A 45 -5.20 -11.98 14.15
C ASN A 45 -5.08 -10.97 15.30
N GLY A 46 -4.73 -9.71 15.02
CA GLY A 46 -4.60 -8.67 16.04
C GLY A 46 -3.30 -8.77 16.85
N ASP A 47 -2.29 -9.49 16.37
CA ASP A 47 -1.01 -9.67 17.07
C ASP A 47 -0.26 -8.34 17.29
N PHE A 48 -0.59 -7.33 16.49
CA PHE A 48 -0.08 -5.95 16.59
C PHE A 48 -1.14 -4.95 17.07
N GLY A 49 -2.23 -5.44 17.66
CA GLY A 49 -3.42 -4.68 18.03
C GLY A 49 -4.50 -4.70 16.94
N ASP A 50 -5.74 -4.43 17.35
CA ASP A 50 -6.91 -4.50 16.48
C ASP A 50 -6.84 -3.56 15.28
N LYS A 51 -6.95 -4.13 14.07
CA LYS A 51 -7.08 -3.41 12.79
C LYS A 51 -8.38 -3.64 11.99
N PRO A 52 -9.59 -3.82 12.58
CA PRO A 52 -10.81 -3.96 11.80
C PRO A 52 -11.02 -2.83 10.78
N GLY A 53 -11.38 -3.19 9.56
CA GLY A 53 -11.70 -2.24 8.48
C GLY A 53 -10.54 -1.87 7.55
N VAL A 54 -9.29 -2.20 7.90
CA VAL A 54 -8.13 -2.02 7.02
C VAL A 54 -8.16 -3.04 5.88
N ILE A 55 -7.80 -2.61 4.68
CA ILE A 55 -7.51 -3.49 3.54
C ILE A 55 -6.11 -4.09 3.76
N LEU A 56 -5.96 -5.41 3.69
CA LEU A 56 -4.68 -6.13 3.85
C LEU A 56 -3.73 -5.96 2.66
N GLY A 57 -2.54 -6.56 2.74
CA GLY A 57 -1.62 -6.74 1.61
C GLY A 57 -0.55 -5.67 1.49
N HIS A 58 0.69 -6.13 1.36
CA HIS A 58 1.88 -5.28 1.23
C HIS A 58 2.95 -5.91 0.33
N GLU A 59 2.53 -6.83 -0.52
CA GLU A 59 3.30 -7.42 -1.60
C GLU A 59 2.55 -7.17 -2.93
N GLY A 60 2.02 -5.95 -3.09
CA GLY A 60 1.16 -5.58 -4.22
C GLY A 60 1.92 -4.98 -5.39
N ILE A 61 1.57 -5.36 -6.62
CA ILE A 61 2.00 -4.67 -7.85
C ILE A 61 0.78 -4.17 -8.58
N GLY A 62 0.83 -2.93 -9.06
CA GLY A 62 -0.24 -2.34 -9.85
C GLY A 62 0.25 -1.40 -10.93
N VAL A 63 -0.64 -1.11 -11.88
CA VAL A 63 -0.43 -0.13 -12.94
C VAL A 63 -1.04 1.19 -12.50
N VAL A 64 -0.30 2.29 -12.61
CA VAL A 64 -0.80 3.64 -12.33
C VAL A 64 -1.93 3.96 -13.31
N ALA A 65 -3.15 4.12 -12.78
CA ALA A 65 -4.32 4.53 -13.54
C ALA A 65 -4.41 6.07 -13.60
N GLU A 66 -4.21 6.72 -12.46
CA GLU A 66 -4.34 8.17 -12.30
C GLU A 66 -3.28 8.71 -11.33
N VAL A 67 -2.90 9.98 -11.51
CA VAL A 67 -2.00 10.70 -10.59
C VAL A 67 -2.67 11.96 -10.08
N GLY A 68 -2.49 12.24 -8.79
CA GLY A 68 -2.96 13.44 -8.13
C GLY A 68 -2.07 14.65 -8.44
N PRO A 69 -2.47 15.84 -7.97
CA PRO A 69 -1.69 17.06 -8.17
C PRO A 69 -0.26 16.94 -7.64
N GLY A 70 0.70 17.51 -8.37
CA GLY A 70 2.11 17.60 -7.95
C GLY A 70 2.93 16.32 -8.09
N VAL A 71 2.34 15.21 -8.52
CA VAL A 71 3.08 13.97 -8.80
C VAL A 71 3.95 14.16 -10.05
N THR A 72 5.25 13.87 -9.92
CA THR A 72 6.22 13.89 -11.03
C THR A 72 7.04 12.61 -11.13
N SER A 73 7.10 11.81 -10.07
CA SER A 73 7.81 10.53 -9.99
C SER A 73 7.11 9.41 -10.76
N LEU A 74 5.77 9.42 -10.82
CA LEU A 74 4.92 8.46 -11.53
C LEU A 74 4.09 9.13 -12.62
N LYS A 75 3.69 8.33 -13.62
CA LYS A 75 2.69 8.70 -14.63
C LYS A 75 1.78 7.51 -14.93
N PRO A 76 0.56 7.73 -15.48
CA PRO A 76 -0.31 6.64 -15.93
C PRO A 76 0.43 5.65 -16.84
N GLY A 77 0.24 4.36 -16.58
CA GLY A 77 0.91 3.25 -17.26
C GLY A 77 2.20 2.76 -16.60
N ASP A 78 2.80 3.50 -15.66
CA ASP A 78 3.94 2.98 -14.88
C ASP A 78 3.47 1.80 -14.00
N ARG A 79 4.29 0.75 -13.88
CA ARG A 79 4.10 -0.30 -12.85
C ARG A 79 4.80 0.10 -11.57
N ALA A 80 4.10 0.04 -10.45
CA ALA A 80 4.61 0.40 -9.13
C ALA A 80 4.16 -0.58 -8.04
N SER A 81 4.94 -0.63 -6.95
CA SER A 81 4.72 -1.54 -5.83
C SER A 81 3.98 -0.88 -4.66
N VAL A 82 3.20 -1.69 -3.94
CA VAL A 82 2.63 -1.41 -2.61
C VAL A 82 3.35 -2.31 -1.60
N ALA A 83 4.42 -1.78 -1.00
CA ALA A 83 5.28 -2.51 -0.07
C ALA A 83 4.91 -2.26 1.40
N TRP A 84 5.49 -3.06 2.33
CA TRP A 84 5.30 -2.85 3.77
C TRP A 84 5.74 -1.46 4.22
N PHE A 85 6.81 -0.91 3.66
CA PHE A 85 7.17 0.49 3.84
C PHE A 85 6.39 1.33 2.82
N TYR A 86 5.23 1.86 3.24
CA TYR A 86 4.33 2.61 2.35
C TYR A 86 4.68 4.10 2.31
N GLU A 87 5.08 4.69 3.43
CA GLU A 87 5.49 6.10 3.52
C GLU A 87 6.33 6.35 4.77
N GLY A 88 7.44 7.08 4.63
CA GLY A 88 8.19 7.69 5.73
C GLY A 88 7.94 9.20 5.82
N CYS A 89 8.37 9.84 6.92
CA CYS A 89 8.26 11.30 7.02
C CYS A 89 9.27 12.05 6.14
N GLY A 90 10.34 11.39 5.68
CA GLY A 90 11.35 11.96 4.79
C GLY A 90 12.32 12.96 5.40
N HIS A 91 12.23 13.26 6.71
CA HIS A 91 13.05 14.33 7.31
C HIS A 91 13.59 14.05 8.73
N CYS A 92 13.34 12.87 9.31
CA CYS A 92 13.81 12.53 10.67
C CYS A 92 15.22 11.92 10.66
N GLU A 93 15.75 11.64 11.86
CA GLU A 93 17.07 10.99 12.05
C GLU A 93 17.21 9.67 11.27
N TYR A 94 16.13 8.90 11.15
CA TYR A 94 16.12 7.63 10.42
C TYR A 94 16.08 7.86 8.90
N CYS A 95 15.17 8.70 8.42
CA CYS A 95 15.04 8.98 6.98
C CYS A 95 16.31 9.62 6.42
N ASN A 96 16.88 10.61 7.11
CA ASN A 96 18.05 11.34 6.62
C ASN A 96 19.38 10.58 6.78
N SER A 97 19.37 9.41 7.44
CA SER A 97 20.54 8.54 7.59
C SER A 97 20.47 7.27 6.75
N GLY A 98 19.48 7.15 5.85
CA GLY A 98 19.29 5.96 5.01
C GLY A 98 18.64 4.77 5.74
N ASN A 99 18.03 5.01 6.90
CA ASN A 99 17.36 4.00 7.73
C ASN A 99 15.84 4.22 7.76
N GLU A 100 15.24 4.66 6.66
CA GLU A 100 13.87 5.20 6.63
C GLU A 100 12.77 4.25 7.10
N THR A 101 12.99 2.93 7.02
CA THR A 101 12.05 1.92 7.55
C THR A 101 11.89 2.00 9.07
N LEU A 102 12.85 2.60 9.77
CA LEU A 102 12.80 2.87 11.21
C LEU A 102 12.11 4.21 11.54
N CYS A 103 11.58 4.94 10.56
CA CYS A 103 10.86 6.18 10.78
C CYS A 103 9.75 6.00 11.84
N ARG A 104 9.72 6.86 12.86
CA ARG A 104 8.70 6.79 13.93
C ARG A 104 7.31 7.24 13.47
N SER A 105 7.20 7.77 12.26
CA SER A 105 5.95 8.19 11.61
C SER A 105 5.64 7.34 10.37
N VAL A 106 6.24 6.15 10.27
CA VAL A 106 6.04 5.24 9.14
C VAL A 106 4.57 4.83 9.00
N LYS A 107 4.09 4.78 7.76
CA LYS A 107 2.84 4.09 7.40
C LYS A 107 3.19 2.75 6.77
N ASN A 108 2.48 1.70 7.17
CA ASN A 108 2.67 0.35 6.66
C ASN A 108 1.41 -0.15 5.98
N ALA A 109 1.54 -0.50 4.69
CA ALA A 109 0.46 -1.05 3.88
C ALA A 109 -0.08 -2.33 4.53
N GLY A 110 -1.40 -2.48 4.54
CA GLY A 110 -2.04 -3.64 5.15
C GLY A 110 -2.08 -3.63 6.67
N TYR A 111 -1.61 -2.57 7.34
CA TYR A 111 -1.57 -2.49 8.81
C TYR A 111 -2.01 -1.14 9.37
N SER A 112 -1.29 -0.06 9.05
CA SER A 112 -1.61 1.31 9.52
C SER A 112 -2.19 2.20 8.42
N VAL A 113 -2.20 1.73 7.18
CA VAL A 113 -2.89 2.28 6.02
C VAL A 113 -3.41 1.13 5.15
N ASP A 114 -4.47 1.37 4.38
CA ASP A 114 -5.01 0.37 3.44
C ASP A 114 -3.92 -0.13 2.47
N GLY A 115 -3.89 -1.45 2.27
CA GLY A 115 -2.91 -2.16 1.49
C GLY A 115 -3.35 -2.50 0.06
N GLY A 116 -2.54 -3.34 -0.59
CA GLY A 116 -2.68 -3.74 -2.00
C GLY A 116 -3.58 -4.96 -2.25
N MET A 117 -4.14 -5.61 -1.23
CA MET A 117 -5.02 -6.79 -1.39
C MET A 117 -6.45 -6.36 -1.75
N ALA A 118 -6.57 -5.67 -2.88
CA ALA A 118 -7.78 -5.13 -3.46
C ALA A 118 -7.60 -4.94 -4.96
N GLU A 119 -8.69 -4.65 -5.70
CA GLU A 119 -8.60 -4.36 -7.14
C GLU A 119 -7.94 -2.98 -7.43
N GLU A 120 -7.98 -2.06 -6.46
CA GLU A 120 -7.40 -0.72 -6.57
C GLU A 120 -6.71 -0.32 -5.25
N CYS A 121 -5.63 0.46 -5.31
CA CYS A 121 -4.92 0.96 -4.15
C CYS A 121 -4.43 2.39 -4.37
N ILE A 122 -4.59 3.27 -3.37
CA ILE A 122 -3.96 4.60 -3.39
C ILE A 122 -2.55 4.45 -2.83
N VAL A 123 -1.58 5.10 -3.46
CA VAL A 123 -0.18 5.17 -3.00
C VAL A 123 0.30 6.61 -2.90
N VAL A 124 1.32 6.86 -2.07
CA VAL A 124 2.13 8.09 -2.16
C VAL A 124 3.17 7.89 -3.26
N ALA A 125 3.10 8.69 -4.31
CA ALA A 125 3.80 8.40 -5.57
C ALA A 125 5.31 8.27 -5.41
N ASP A 126 5.94 9.12 -4.59
CA ASP A 126 7.39 9.12 -4.37
C ASP A 126 7.88 7.90 -3.56
N TYR A 127 6.98 7.19 -2.87
CA TYR A 127 7.28 5.97 -2.11
C TYR A 127 6.87 4.68 -2.82
N ALA A 128 6.09 4.77 -3.90
CA ALA A 128 5.69 3.63 -4.70
C ALA A 128 6.78 3.29 -5.73
N VAL A 129 7.72 2.45 -5.33
CA VAL A 129 8.87 2.05 -6.15
C VAL A 129 8.40 1.41 -7.46
N LYS A 130 9.01 1.82 -8.59
CA LYS A 130 8.68 1.27 -9.90
C LYS A 130 9.20 -0.15 -10.06
N VAL A 131 8.42 -0.98 -10.73
CA VAL A 131 8.86 -2.30 -11.19
C VAL A 131 9.60 -2.14 -12.51
N PRO A 132 10.81 -2.69 -12.68
CA PRO A 132 11.55 -2.60 -13.93
C PRO A 132 10.89 -3.44 -15.04
N ASP A 133 11.02 -3.00 -16.30
CA ASP A 133 10.34 -3.64 -17.46
C ASP A 133 10.67 -5.13 -17.65
N GLY A 134 11.87 -5.56 -17.26
CA GLY A 134 12.32 -6.95 -17.38
C GLY A 134 11.87 -7.87 -16.24
N LEU A 135 11.10 -7.37 -15.27
CA LEU A 135 10.57 -8.16 -14.16
C LEU A 135 9.06 -8.30 -14.28
N ASP A 136 8.60 -9.54 -14.35
CA ASP A 136 7.19 -9.89 -14.37
C ASP A 136 6.51 -9.61 -13.00
N SER A 137 5.18 -9.44 -13.01
CA SER A 137 4.39 -9.18 -11.81
C SER A 137 4.06 -10.46 -11.02
N ALA A 138 4.02 -11.65 -11.64
CA ALA A 138 3.75 -12.95 -10.98
C ALA A 138 4.18 -14.19 -11.78
#